data_AF-A0A8J8BHT1-F1
#
_entry.id   AF-A0A8J8BHT1-F1
#
_cell.length_a   1.000
_cell.length_b   1.000
_cell.length_c   1.000
_cell.angle_alpha   90.00
_cell.angle_beta   90.00
_cell.angle_gamma   90.00
#
_symmetry.space_group_name_H-M   'P 1'
#
loop_
_entity.id
_entity.type
_entity.pdbx_description
1 polymer ?
#
loop_
_entity_poly.entity_id
_entity_poly.type
_entity_poly.pdbx_seq_one_letter_code
_entity_poly.pdbx_strand_id
1 'polypeptide(L)'
;MGGCEDKPAKSRRASSAAAGSGEADPAVAGASRASPERRERTRRRKARARAAKLGRSRGGLTSKIHYACDGKARPFPAIVTAGQDGDSPQFIPVLERVRVRRSRGGAPRSRPTAVAADMAYGSRENRAYLRRRKIKAVIPEKADYQANRLRKGRKGGRPISFDAQEYKRRNLIERCNQKLKSWRGIATRYDKLPAMFEGGIALVSTRIWLQSLCPG
;
A
#
# COMPACT_ATOMS: atom_id res chain seq x y z
N MET A 1 -4.10 -29.21 -18.21
CA MET A 1 -3.19 -30.37 -18.26
C MET A 1 -2.64 -30.62 -16.87
N GLY A 2 -2.91 -31.80 -16.29
CA GLY A 2 -2.28 -32.44 -15.12
C GLY A 2 -2.33 -31.69 -13.78
N GLY A 3 -2.60 -32.28 -12.61
CA GLY A 3 -2.94 -33.63 -12.12
C GLY A 3 -3.47 -33.40 -10.69
N CYS A 4 -4.60 -34.00 -10.29
CA CYS A 4 -4.68 -35.23 -9.51
C CYS A 4 -3.68 -35.33 -8.34
N GLU A 5 -4.11 -34.96 -7.14
CA GLU A 5 -3.58 -35.51 -5.88
C GLU A 5 -4.75 -35.76 -4.92
N ASP A 6 -5.08 -37.05 -4.81
CA ASP A 6 -6.05 -37.62 -3.87
C ASP A 6 -5.52 -37.55 -2.44
N LYS A 7 -6.34 -37.01 -1.52
CA LYS A 7 -6.10 -37.09 -0.08
C LYS A 7 -6.63 -38.42 0.45
N PRO A 8 -5.83 -39.26 1.14
CA PRO A 8 -6.37 -40.44 1.78
C PRO A 8 -7.16 -40.10 3.05
N ALA A 9 -8.25 -40.84 3.22
CA ALA A 9 -9.19 -40.80 4.32
C ALA A 9 -8.58 -41.28 5.65
N LYS A 10 -8.99 -40.64 6.75
CA LYS A 10 -8.65 -41.01 8.12
C LYS A 10 -9.36 -42.30 8.52
N SER A 11 -8.60 -43.37 8.79
CA SER A 11 -9.12 -44.55 9.48
C SER A 11 -9.03 -44.36 10.99
N ARG A 12 -10.13 -44.70 11.68
CA ARG A 12 -10.20 -44.82 13.13
C ARG A 12 -9.70 -46.20 13.54
N ARG A 13 -8.87 -46.30 14.59
CA ARG A 13 -8.77 -47.50 15.43
C ARG A 13 -8.55 -47.09 16.87
N ALA A 14 -9.24 -47.81 17.75
CA ALA A 14 -9.32 -47.59 19.18
C ALA A 14 -8.25 -48.36 19.96
N SER A 15 -7.96 -47.81 21.15
CA SER A 15 -7.57 -48.46 22.42
C SER A 15 -6.31 -49.32 22.52
N SER A 16 -5.39 -48.92 23.40
CA SER A 16 -5.22 -49.58 24.71
C SER A 16 -4.49 -48.66 25.70
N ALA A 17 -4.92 -48.69 26.95
CA ALA A 17 -4.30 -48.02 28.08
C ALA A 17 -3.25 -48.94 28.70
N ALA A 18 -2.08 -48.40 29.01
CA ALA A 18 -1.13 -49.00 29.93
C ALA A 18 -0.64 -47.91 30.87
N ALA A 19 -0.94 -48.09 32.16
CA ALA A 19 -0.49 -47.25 33.25
C ALA A 19 1.03 -47.44 33.44
N GLY A 20 1.78 -46.34 33.38
CA GLY A 20 3.19 -46.29 33.74
C GLY A 20 3.44 -45.04 34.58
N SER A 21 3.64 -45.24 35.88
CA SER A 21 4.04 -44.22 36.84
C SER A 21 5.47 -43.78 36.53
N GLY A 22 5.60 -42.65 35.82
CA GLY A 22 6.85 -41.96 35.55
C GLY A 22 6.77 -40.57 36.14
N GLU A 23 7.61 -40.33 37.14
CA GLU A 23 7.81 -39.08 37.86
C GLU A 23 7.98 -37.90 36.89
N ALA A 24 7.14 -36.88 37.02
CA ALA A 24 7.14 -35.73 36.12
C ALA A 24 8.35 -34.83 36.42
N ASP A 25 9.32 -34.82 35.51
CA ASP A 25 10.40 -33.83 35.45
C ASP A 25 9.82 -32.40 35.44
N PRO A 26 10.09 -31.53 36.42
CA PRO A 26 9.53 -30.18 36.49
C PRO A 26 10.27 -29.19 35.57
N ALA A 27 10.65 -29.61 34.36
CA ALA A 27 11.49 -28.83 33.45
C ALA A 27 10.76 -28.27 32.20
N VAL A 28 9.42 -28.29 32.16
CA VAL A 28 8.66 -27.73 31.01
C VAL A 28 7.58 -26.75 31.45
N ALA A 29 7.98 -25.69 32.18
CA ALA A 29 7.10 -24.56 32.45
C ALA A 29 7.91 -23.25 32.45
N GLY A 30 8.20 -22.70 31.26
CA GLY A 30 9.11 -21.57 31.16
C GLY A 30 8.97 -20.69 29.93
N ALA A 31 7.75 -20.35 29.49
CA ALA A 31 7.59 -19.16 28.66
C ALA A 31 7.92 -17.94 29.53
N SER A 32 9.20 -17.56 29.62
CA SER A 32 9.67 -16.50 30.52
C SER A 32 8.89 -15.22 30.21
N ARG A 33 8.05 -14.80 31.16
CA ARG A 33 7.35 -13.52 31.10
C ARG A 33 8.45 -12.47 31.04
N ALA A 34 8.62 -11.84 29.87
CA ALA A 34 9.67 -10.84 29.67
C ALA A 34 9.68 -9.83 30.82
N SER A 35 10.86 -9.60 31.42
CA SER A 35 11.06 -8.63 32.51
C SER A 35 10.38 -7.29 32.19
N PRO A 36 9.80 -6.60 33.20
CA PRO A 36 9.20 -5.27 33.03
C PRO A 36 10.07 -4.30 32.21
N GLU A 37 11.38 -4.30 32.44
CA GLU A 37 12.34 -3.45 31.72
C GLU A 37 12.43 -3.79 30.22
N ARG A 38 12.43 -5.08 29.87
CA ARG A 38 12.46 -5.55 28.48
C ARG A 38 11.18 -5.17 27.74
N ARG A 39 10.03 -5.22 28.43
CA ARG A 39 8.73 -4.77 27.90
C ARG A 39 8.76 -3.27 27.63
N GLU A 40 9.28 -2.48 28.58
CA GLU A 40 9.38 -1.03 28.45
C GLU A 40 10.31 -0.62 27.31
N ARG A 41 11.51 -1.21 27.21
CA ARG A 41 12.43 -0.97 26.09
C ARG A 41 11.78 -1.29 24.73
N THR A 42 11.01 -2.37 24.66
CA THR A 42 10.29 -2.76 23.44
C THR A 42 9.19 -1.76 23.09
N ARG A 43 8.42 -1.27 24.08
CA ARG A 43 7.39 -0.23 23.91
C ARG A 43 8.02 1.06 23.38
N ARG A 44 9.10 1.54 24.01
CA ARG A 44 9.84 2.75 23.56
C ARG A 44 10.34 2.60 22.12
N ARG A 45 10.92 1.44 21.76
CA ARG A 45 11.38 1.18 20.39
C ARG A 45 10.23 1.21 19.37
N LYS A 46 9.08 0.61 19.70
CA LYS A 46 7.89 0.64 18.85
C LYS A 46 7.33 2.05 18.70
N ALA A 47 7.25 2.82 19.79
CA ALA A 47 6.80 4.21 19.77
C ALA A 47 7.70 5.08 18.88
N ARG A 48 9.03 4.96 19.02
CA ARG A 48 10.00 5.65 18.16
C ARG A 48 9.84 5.29 16.68
N ALA A 49 9.67 4.00 16.37
CA ALA A 49 9.44 3.56 14.99
C ALA A 49 8.13 4.13 14.41
N ARG A 50 7.05 4.12 15.19
CA ARG A 50 5.76 4.73 14.80
C ARG A 50 5.89 6.23 14.54
N ALA A 51 6.52 6.97 15.45
CA ALA A 51 6.80 8.40 15.27
C ALA A 51 7.65 8.66 14.01
N ALA A 52 8.59 7.77 13.70
CA ALA A 52 9.39 7.81 12.49
C ALA A 52 8.68 7.32 11.22
N LYS A 53 7.39 6.95 11.28
CA LYS A 53 6.65 6.31 10.17
C LYS A 53 7.38 5.09 9.61
N LEU A 54 8.04 4.33 10.47
CA LEU A 54 8.79 3.12 10.15
C LEU A 54 8.01 1.90 10.62
N GLY A 55 7.97 0.88 9.78
CA GLY A 55 7.10 -0.27 9.94
C GLY A 55 7.76 -1.60 9.59
N ARG A 56 7.37 -2.69 10.27
CA ARG A 56 7.90 -4.02 9.94
C ARG A 56 7.22 -4.57 8.70
N SER A 57 8.02 -4.84 7.68
CA SER A 57 7.62 -5.54 6.46
C SER A 57 8.45 -6.82 6.28
N ARG A 58 8.20 -7.59 5.21
CA ARG A 58 9.04 -8.75 4.86
C ARG A 58 10.51 -8.38 4.62
N GLY A 59 10.78 -7.17 4.14
CA GLY A 59 12.13 -6.65 3.92
C GLY A 59 12.75 -5.93 5.12
N GLY A 60 12.19 -6.09 6.32
CA GLY A 60 12.65 -5.40 7.53
C GLY A 60 11.89 -4.10 7.81
N LEU A 61 12.56 -3.15 8.49
CA LEU A 61 11.95 -1.90 8.93
C LEU A 61 11.95 -0.87 7.79
N THR A 62 10.77 -0.61 7.21
CA THR A 62 10.63 0.17 5.98
C THR A 62 9.48 1.17 6.07
N SER A 63 9.32 1.95 5.00
CA SER A 63 8.23 2.89 4.80
C SER A 63 7.72 2.82 3.39
N LYS A 64 6.50 3.32 3.21
CA LYS A 64 5.87 3.42 1.89
C LYS A 64 5.72 4.88 1.52
N ILE A 65 5.98 5.17 0.25
CA ILE A 65 5.73 6.47 -0.36
C ILE A 65 4.49 6.31 -1.24
N HIS A 66 3.42 7.00 -0.87
CA HIS A 66 2.17 7.05 -1.63
C HIS A 66 2.12 8.38 -2.37
N TYR A 67 2.02 8.35 -3.69
CA TYR A 67 2.07 9.57 -4.49
C TYR A 67 1.24 9.43 -5.77
N ALA A 68 0.84 10.57 -6.33
CA ALA A 68 0.31 10.62 -7.70
C ALA A 68 1.41 11.09 -8.67
N CYS A 69 1.21 10.82 -9.97
CA CYS A 69 2.02 11.38 -11.03
C CYS A 69 1.14 11.93 -12.14
N ASP A 70 1.61 12.98 -12.82
CA ASP A 70 0.92 13.49 -14.01
C ASP A 70 1.29 12.74 -15.29
N GLY A 71 0.75 13.24 -16.41
CA GLY A 71 1.02 12.75 -17.76
C GLY A 71 2.49 12.78 -18.21
N LYS A 72 3.40 13.42 -17.45
CA LYS A 72 4.84 13.48 -17.75
C LYS A 72 5.69 12.63 -16.78
N ALA A 73 5.04 11.76 -16.00
CA ALA A 73 5.68 10.94 -14.96
C ALA A 73 6.47 11.81 -13.97
N ARG A 74 5.81 12.87 -13.48
CA ARG A 74 6.35 13.75 -12.43
C ARG A 74 5.57 13.52 -11.14
N PRO A 75 6.24 13.19 -10.03
CA PRO A 75 5.57 12.85 -8.77
C PRO A 75 5.04 14.10 -8.07
N PHE A 76 3.80 14.04 -7.58
CA PHE A 76 3.16 14.99 -6.67
C PHE A 76 1.69 14.59 -6.40
N PRO A 77 1.12 14.92 -5.23
CA PRO A 77 1.79 15.07 -3.94
C PRO A 77 2.25 13.69 -3.41
N ALA A 78 3.07 13.67 -2.36
CA ALA A 78 3.49 12.44 -1.69
C ALA A 78 3.07 12.41 -0.22
N ILE A 79 2.84 11.20 0.30
CA ILE A 79 2.57 10.90 1.71
C ILE A 79 3.43 9.71 2.10
N VAL A 80 4.11 9.78 3.24
CA VAL A 80 4.85 8.65 3.79
C VAL A 80 4.05 7.98 4.88
N THR A 81 4.02 6.65 4.88
CA THR A 81 3.46 5.82 5.95
C THR A 81 4.42 4.69 6.34
N ALA A 82 4.10 3.96 7.41
CA ALA A 82 4.90 2.82 7.83
C ALA A 82 4.79 1.65 6.85
N GLY A 83 5.84 0.83 6.76
CA GLY A 83 5.98 -0.22 5.75
C GLY A 83 4.86 -1.27 5.73
N GLN A 84 4.23 -1.57 6.88
CA GLN A 84 3.08 -2.50 6.94
C GLN A 84 1.75 -1.89 6.51
N ASP A 85 1.66 -0.57 6.37
CA ASP A 85 0.39 0.10 6.14
C ASP A 85 -0.13 -0.23 4.73
N GLY A 86 -1.45 -0.38 4.59
CA GLY A 86 -2.07 -0.69 3.31
C GLY A 86 -2.01 0.50 2.35
N ASP A 87 -1.94 0.22 1.04
CA ASP A 87 -1.86 1.26 0.02
C ASP A 87 -3.25 1.85 -0.29
N SER A 88 -4.29 1.00 -0.36
CA SER A 88 -5.66 1.40 -0.69
C SER A 88 -6.20 2.56 0.16
N PRO A 89 -6.00 2.59 1.50
CA PRO A 89 -6.44 3.70 2.35
C PRO A 89 -5.74 5.04 2.07
N GLN A 90 -4.55 5.03 1.45
CA GLN A 90 -3.79 6.26 1.17
C GLN A 90 -4.18 6.92 -0.15
N PHE A 91 -5.04 6.27 -0.95
CA PHE A 91 -5.51 6.78 -2.23
C PHE A 91 -6.22 8.14 -2.12
N ILE A 92 -7.23 8.23 -1.25
CA ILE A 92 -7.98 9.47 -1.02
C ILE A 92 -7.09 10.57 -0.43
N PRO A 93 -6.32 10.30 0.66
CA PRO A 93 -5.37 11.29 1.19
C PRO A 93 -4.42 11.89 0.16
N VAL A 94 -3.85 11.07 -0.73
CA VAL A 94 -2.99 11.57 -1.83
C VAL A 94 -3.78 12.47 -2.77
N LEU A 95 -4.96 12.06 -3.23
CA LEU A 95 -5.79 12.86 -4.14
C LEU A 95 -6.29 14.16 -3.53
N GLU A 96 -6.52 14.20 -2.22
CA GLU A 96 -6.94 15.43 -1.52
C GLU A 96 -5.84 16.48 -1.48
N ARG A 97 -4.58 16.06 -1.42
CA ARG A 97 -3.41 16.93 -1.49
C ARG A 97 -3.09 17.42 -2.90
N VAL A 98 -3.72 16.89 -3.95
CA VAL A 98 -3.49 17.35 -5.33
C VAL A 98 -3.93 18.81 -5.44
N ARG A 99 -2.96 19.68 -5.73
CA ARG A 99 -3.15 21.12 -5.97
C ARG A 99 -2.14 21.56 -7.02
N VAL A 100 -2.59 21.85 -8.23
CA VAL A 100 -1.74 22.38 -9.31
C VAL A 100 -2.08 23.84 -9.55
N ARG A 101 -1.12 24.73 -9.35
CA ARG A 101 -1.31 26.18 -9.58
C ARG A 101 -1.57 26.45 -11.06
N ARG A 102 -2.46 27.42 -11.33
CA ARG A 102 -2.82 27.84 -12.69
C ARG A 102 -1.99 29.07 -13.06
N SER A 103 -1.48 29.12 -14.29
CA SER A 103 -0.71 30.28 -14.77
C SER A 103 -1.54 31.56 -14.85
N ARG A 104 -2.84 31.44 -15.14
CA ARG A 104 -3.78 32.57 -15.25
C ARG A 104 -4.40 33.01 -13.92
N GLY A 105 -3.82 32.63 -12.78
CA GLY A 105 -4.40 32.88 -11.46
C GLY A 105 -5.63 32.01 -11.12
N GLY A 106 -6.25 32.32 -9.97
CA GLY A 106 -7.43 31.62 -9.44
C GLY A 106 -7.13 30.35 -8.63
N ALA A 107 -8.20 29.65 -8.24
CA ALA A 107 -8.10 28.45 -7.41
C ALA A 107 -7.24 27.34 -8.07
N PRO A 108 -6.34 26.68 -7.33
CA PRO A 108 -5.54 25.58 -7.85
C PRO A 108 -6.42 24.46 -8.41
N ARG A 109 -5.98 23.82 -9.50
CA ARG A 109 -6.63 22.62 -10.01
C ARG A 109 -6.41 21.48 -9.02
N SER A 110 -7.49 21.05 -8.37
CA SER A 110 -7.51 19.95 -7.39
C SER A 110 -8.22 18.68 -7.89
N ARG A 111 -8.90 18.77 -9.03
CA ARG A 111 -9.69 17.67 -9.61
C ARG A 111 -9.06 17.20 -10.93
N PRO A 112 -8.41 16.02 -10.96
CA PRO A 112 -7.99 15.37 -12.20
C PRO A 112 -9.19 14.97 -13.07
N THR A 113 -8.98 14.89 -14.38
CA THR A 113 -10.00 14.38 -15.32
C THR A 113 -10.19 12.87 -15.15
N ALA A 114 -9.08 12.14 -15.01
CA ALA A 114 -9.06 10.70 -14.79
C ALA A 114 -7.95 10.34 -13.79
N VAL A 115 -8.11 9.20 -13.12
CA VAL A 115 -7.09 8.60 -12.26
C VAL A 115 -6.93 7.13 -12.65
N ALA A 116 -5.72 6.77 -13.09
CA ALA A 116 -5.31 5.40 -13.29
C ALA A 116 -4.57 4.89 -12.05
N ALA A 117 -4.93 3.70 -11.57
CA ALA A 117 -4.30 3.07 -10.43
C ALA A 117 -4.46 1.55 -10.49
N ASP A 118 -3.62 0.84 -9.75
CA ASP A 118 -3.68 -0.61 -9.66
C ASP A 118 -5.01 -1.09 -9.10
N MET A 119 -5.36 -2.33 -9.45
CA MET A 119 -6.57 -3.01 -9.00
C MET A 119 -6.78 -2.98 -7.47
N ALA A 120 -5.71 -2.98 -6.69
CA ALA A 120 -5.76 -2.91 -5.23
C ALA A 120 -6.35 -1.60 -4.68
N TYR A 121 -6.34 -0.53 -5.47
CA TYR A 121 -6.97 0.75 -5.14
C TYR A 121 -8.47 0.79 -5.47
N GLY A 122 -9.01 -0.25 -6.11
CA GLY A 122 -10.40 -0.32 -6.57
C GLY A 122 -11.47 -0.55 -5.49
N SER A 123 -11.23 -0.13 -4.24
CA SER A 123 -12.17 -0.29 -3.13
C SER A 123 -13.50 0.45 -3.39
N ARG A 124 -14.58 -0.01 -2.75
CA ARG A 124 -15.90 0.65 -2.85
C ARG A 124 -15.84 2.12 -2.43
N GLU A 125 -15.06 2.41 -1.39
CA GLU A 125 -14.85 3.76 -0.87
C GLU A 125 -14.11 4.65 -1.88
N ASN A 126 -12.98 4.19 -2.42
CA ASN A 126 -12.20 4.95 -3.41
C ASN A 126 -13.01 5.22 -4.68
N ARG A 127 -13.75 4.23 -5.18
CA ARG A 127 -14.65 4.40 -6.33
C ARG A 127 -15.79 5.38 -6.02
N ALA A 128 -16.35 5.33 -4.81
CA ALA A 128 -17.38 6.29 -4.39
C ALA A 128 -16.83 7.72 -4.31
N TYR A 129 -15.62 7.90 -3.78
CA TYR A 129 -14.93 9.19 -3.76
C TYR A 129 -14.73 9.77 -5.17
N LEU A 130 -14.16 8.97 -6.08
CA LEU A 130 -13.94 9.40 -7.48
C LEU A 130 -15.26 9.80 -8.16
N ARG A 131 -16.34 9.02 -7.94
CA ARG A 131 -17.67 9.31 -8.48
C ARG A 131 -18.24 10.61 -7.91
N ARG A 132 -18.21 10.82 -6.60
CA ARG A 132 -18.68 12.07 -5.95
C ARG A 132 -17.94 13.28 -6.51
N ARG A 133 -16.63 13.12 -6.74
CA ARG A 133 -15.76 14.15 -7.30
C ARG A 133 -15.86 14.28 -8.83
N LYS A 134 -16.68 13.48 -9.54
CA LYS A 134 -16.75 13.45 -11.01
C LYS A 134 -15.36 13.26 -11.66
N ILE A 135 -14.59 12.31 -11.16
CA ILE A 135 -13.28 11.90 -11.69
C ILE A 135 -13.44 10.53 -12.37
N LYS A 136 -12.97 10.38 -13.62
CA LYS A 136 -12.99 9.09 -14.32
C LYS A 136 -12.05 8.10 -13.62
N ALA A 137 -12.59 6.98 -13.15
CA ALA A 137 -11.80 5.92 -12.53
C ALA A 137 -11.29 4.95 -13.61
N VAL A 138 -9.97 4.89 -13.79
CA VAL A 138 -9.29 3.96 -14.72
C VAL A 138 -8.60 2.89 -13.87
N ILE A 139 -9.42 2.14 -13.12
CA ILE A 139 -8.97 1.14 -12.16
C ILE A 139 -9.67 -0.18 -12.50
N PRO A 140 -8.93 -1.25 -12.83
CA PRO A 140 -9.53 -2.54 -13.14
C PRO A 140 -10.28 -3.10 -11.93
N GLU A 141 -11.29 -3.93 -12.19
CA GLU A 141 -12.01 -4.67 -11.16
C GLU A 141 -11.40 -6.07 -11.03
N LYS A 142 -11.32 -6.60 -9.80
CA LYS A 142 -10.94 -8.01 -9.60
C LYS A 142 -12.03 -8.91 -10.18
N ALA A 143 -11.65 -9.99 -10.86
CA ALA A 143 -12.59 -10.95 -11.45
C ALA A 143 -13.64 -11.44 -10.43
N ASP A 144 -13.20 -11.79 -9.21
CA ASP A 144 -14.09 -12.24 -8.13
C ASP A 144 -15.11 -11.17 -7.71
N TYR A 145 -14.71 -9.91 -7.73
CA TYR A 145 -15.57 -8.78 -7.37
C TYR A 145 -16.62 -8.57 -8.46
N GLN A 146 -16.20 -8.66 -9.73
CA GLN A 146 -17.10 -8.59 -10.86
C GLN A 146 -18.11 -9.75 -10.83
N ALA A 147 -17.65 -10.99 -10.61
CA ALA A 147 -18.51 -12.17 -10.52
C ALA A 147 -19.50 -12.06 -9.35
N ASN A 148 -19.04 -11.65 -8.16
CA ASN A 148 -19.92 -11.47 -7.00
C ASN A 148 -20.93 -10.33 -7.22
N ARG A 149 -20.54 -9.26 -7.91
CA ARG A 149 -21.44 -8.17 -8.30
C ARG A 149 -22.52 -8.67 -9.25
N LEU A 150 -22.15 -9.42 -10.28
CA LEU A 150 -23.07 -10.00 -11.26
C LEU A 150 -24.04 -10.98 -10.59
N ARG A 151 -23.54 -11.86 -9.70
CA ARG A 151 -24.36 -12.80 -8.92
C ARG A 151 -25.39 -12.10 -8.03
N LYS A 152 -25.09 -10.90 -7.54
CA LYS A 152 -26.02 -10.08 -6.74
C LYS A 152 -27.06 -9.33 -7.58
N GLY A 153 -26.99 -9.40 -8.92
CA GLY A 153 -27.91 -8.72 -9.84
C GLY A 153 -28.05 -7.22 -9.52
N ARG A 154 -29.30 -6.74 -9.41
CA ARG A 154 -29.61 -5.33 -9.08
C ARG A 154 -28.99 -4.88 -7.74
N LYS A 155 -28.88 -5.77 -6.75
CA LYS A 155 -28.27 -5.48 -5.43
C LYS A 155 -26.74 -5.39 -5.48
N GLY A 156 -26.12 -5.81 -6.59
CA GLY A 156 -24.67 -5.72 -6.81
C GLY A 156 -24.18 -4.29 -7.08
N GLY A 157 -25.09 -3.40 -7.49
CA GLY A 157 -24.76 -2.02 -7.82
C GLY A 157 -24.26 -1.84 -9.25
N ARG A 158 -23.87 -0.59 -9.56
CA ARG A 158 -23.57 -0.13 -10.92
C ARG A 158 -22.36 -0.87 -11.52
N PRO A 159 -22.44 -1.31 -12.80
CA PRO A 159 -21.29 -1.82 -13.53
C PRO A 159 -20.13 -0.83 -13.57
N ILE A 160 -18.91 -1.35 -13.45
CA ILE A 160 -17.67 -0.58 -13.59
C ILE A 160 -17.28 -0.57 -15.07
N SER A 161 -17.26 0.60 -15.69
CA SER A 161 -16.66 0.80 -17.02
C SER A 161 -15.13 0.87 -16.86
N PHE A 162 -14.40 -0.01 -17.53
CA PHE A 162 -12.94 -0.01 -17.56
C PHE A 162 -12.44 0.36 -18.96
N ASP A 163 -11.53 1.34 -19.02
CA ASP A 163 -10.91 1.79 -20.26
C ASP A 163 -9.49 1.24 -20.35
N ALA A 164 -9.33 0.17 -21.15
CA ALA A 164 -8.05 -0.52 -21.28
C ALA A 164 -6.98 0.34 -21.97
N GLN A 165 -7.35 1.23 -22.88
CA GLN A 165 -6.39 2.09 -23.58
C GLN A 165 -5.86 3.17 -22.63
N GLU A 166 -6.75 3.80 -21.86
CA GLU A 166 -6.34 4.77 -20.84
C GLU A 166 -5.50 4.10 -19.75
N TYR A 167 -5.78 2.83 -19.42
CA TYR A 167 -5.01 2.08 -18.44
C TYR A 167 -3.56 1.80 -18.86
N LYS A 168 -3.24 1.77 -20.17
CA LYS A 168 -1.85 1.67 -20.64
C LYS A 168 -0.98 2.82 -20.14
N ARG A 169 -1.58 3.98 -19.84
CA ARG A 169 -0.88 5.14 -19.26
C ARG A 169 -0.38 4.86 -17.83
N ARG A 170 -0.78 3.75 -17.19
CA ARG A 170 -0.20 3.30 -15.91
C ARG A 170 1.33 3.17 -15.99
N ASN A 171 1.92 2.91 -17.16
CA ASN A 171 3.40 2.93 -17.32
C ASN A 171 4.05 4.25 -16.85
N LEU A 172 3.30 5.35 -16.79
CA LEU A 172 3.77 6.60 -16.18
C LEU A 172 4.17 6.42 -14.71
N ILE A 173 3.45 5.62 -13.91
CA ILE A 173 3.78 5.41 -12.50
C ILE A 173 5.11 4.67 -12.36
N GLU A 174 5.37 3.66 -13.20
CA GLU A 174 6.61 2.90 -13.17
C GLU A 174 7.81 3.78 -13.52
N ARG A 175 7.68 4.61 -14.58
CA ARG A 175 8.69 5.62 -14.92
C ARG A 175 8.90 6.63 -13.80
N CYS A 176 7.83 7.07 -13.15
CA CYS A 176 7.87 7.99 -12.02
C CYS A 176 8.62 7.37 -10.83
N ASN A 177 8.35 6.10 -10.55
CA ASN A 177 9.01 5.31 -9.50
C ASN A 177 10.51 5.14 -9.79
N GLN A 178 10.87 4.84 -11.05
CA GLN A 178 12.26 4.76 -11.48
C GLN A 178 13.01 6.08 -11.24
N LYS A 179 12.39 7.22 -11.61
CA LYS A 179 12.98 8.56 -11.39
C LYS A 179 13.13 8.91 -9.91
N LEU A 180 12.19 8.51 -9.06
CA LEU A 180 12.31 8.72 -7.61
C LEU A 180 13.40 7.83 -7.01
N LYS A 181 13.47 6.57 -7.43
CA LYS A 181 14.40 5.58 -6.88
C LYS A 181 15.82 5.63 -7.45
N SER A 182 16.06 6.39 -8.52
CA SER A 182 17.44 6.70 -8.93
C SER A 182 18.21 7.45 -7.83
N TRP A 183 17.49 8.12 -6.92
CA TRP A 183 18.07 8.78 -5.75
C TRP A 183 18.18 7.77 -4.60
N ARG A 184 19.42 7.33 -4.33
CA ARG A 184 19.72 6.30 -3.33
C ARG A 184 19.20 6.64 -1.93
N GLY A 185 19.25 7.91 -1.53
CA GLY A 185 18.68 8.38 -0.26
C GLY A 185 17.18 8.14 -0.12
N ILE A 186 16.44 8.18 -1.24
CA ILE A 186 15.00 7.87 -1.28
C ILE A 186 14.77 6.37 -1.36
N ALA A 187 15.51 5.68 -2.25
CA ALA A 187 15.34 4.25 -2.48
C ALA A 187 15.59 3.41 -1.21
N THR A 188 16.60 3.77 -0.42
CA THR A 188 16.97 3.06 0.81
C THR A 188 16.36 3.69 2.07
N ARG A 189 15.82 4.92 1.98
CA ARG A 189 15.45 5.76 3.13
C ARG A 189 16.59 5.92 4.14
N TYR A 190 17.50 6.86 3.88
CA TYR A 190 18.56 7.22 4.84
C TYR A 190 18.05 8.09 6.00
N ASP A 191 16.99 8.86 5.77
CA ASP A 191 16.42 9.76 6.77
C ASP A 191 15.57 9.04 7.82
N LYS A 192 15.96 9.19 9.09
CA LYS A 192 15.20 8.64 10.23
C LYS A 192 13.96 9.48 10.56
N LEU A 193 14.05 10.80 10.43
CA LEU A 193 12.93 11.71 10.71
C LEU A 193 11.98 11.77 9.50
N PRO A 194 10.65 11.63 9.70
CA PRO A 194 9.69 11.68 8.60
C PRO A 194 9.73 12.99 7.83
N ALA A 195 9.88 14.12 8.53
CA ALA A 195 9.93 15.44 7.91
C ALA A 195 11.13 15.59 6.97
N MET A 196 12.31 15.09 7.37
CA MET A 196 13.50 15.09 6.51
C MET A 196 13.32 14.19 5.30
N PHE A 197 12.74 13.01 5.49
CA PHE A 197 12.46 12.09 4.39
C PHE A 197 11.45 12.66 3.39
N GLU A 198 10.35 13.24 3.89
CA GLU A 198 9.35 13.93 3.06
C GLU A 198 9.93 15.15 2.35
N GLY A 199 10.83 15.90 3.01
CA GLY A 199 11.59 16.99 2.41
C GLY A 199 12.50 16.51 1.28
N GLY A 200 13.20 15.40 1.46
CA GLY A 200 14.01 14.75 0.42
C GLY A 200 13.16 14.33 -0.79
N ILE A 201 12.00 13.72 -0.55
CA ILE A 201 11.05 13.37 -1.63
C ILE A 201 10.59 14.64 -2.37
N ALA A 202 10.27 15.71 -1.64
CA ALA A 202 9.84 16.98 -2.23
C ALA A 202 10.96 17.64 -3.06
N LEU A 203 12.20 17.59 -2.60
CA LEU A 203 13.37 18.10 -3.33
C LEU A 203 13.58 17.34 -4.64
N VAL A 204 13.62 16.00 -4.57
CA VAL A 204 13.77 15.14 -5.75
C VAL A 204 12.62 15.35 -6.73
N SER A 205 11.38 15.43 -6.24
CA SER A 205 10.21 15.71 -7.05
C SER A 205 10.35 17.06 -7.76
N THR A 206 10.72 18.11 -7.04
CA THR A 206 10.96 19.45 -7.60
C THR A 206 12.01 19.43 -8.72
N ARG A 207 13.13 18.71 -8.52
CA ARG A 207 14.15 18.57 -9.56
C ARG A 207 13.62 17.87 -10.81
N ILE A 208 12.87 16.77 -10.65
CA ILE A 208 12.22 16.06 -11.77
C ILE A 208 11.28 17.01 -12.54
N TRP A 209 10.57 17.88 -11.81
CA TRP A 209 9.73 18.91 -12.41
C TRP A 209 10.53 19.94 -13.21
N LEU A 210 11.60 20.49 -12.64
CA LEU A 210 12.44 21.50 -13.32
C LEU A 210 13.08 20.96 -14.60
N GLN A 211 13.64 19.74 -14.55
CA GLN A 211 14.22 19.09 -15.73
C GLN A 211 13.21 18.86 -16.86
N SER A 212 11.92 18.75 -16.54
CA SER A 212 10.86 18.57 -17.54
C SER A 212 10.39 19.87 -18.21
N LEU A 213 10.79 21.03 -17.67
CA LEU A 213 10.42 22.35 -18.16
C LEU A 213 11.48 22.97 -19.06
N CYS A 214 12.74 22.59 -18.89
CA CYS A 214 13.84 22.93 -19.77
C CYS A 214 14.28 21.67 -20.53
N PRO A 215 13.62 21.30 -21.65
CA PRO A 215 14.21 20.33 -22.55
C PRO A 215 15.52 20.93 -23.07
N GLY A 216 16.64 20.30 -22.73
CA GLY A 216 17.94 20.61 -23.32
C GLY A 216 18.03 20.15 -24.76
#